data_AF-A0A381DHZ6-F1
#
_entry.id   AF-A0A381DHZ6-F1
#
_cell.length_a   1.000
_cell.length_b   1.000
_cell.length_c   1.000
_cell.angle_alpha   90.00
_cell.angle_beta   90.00
_cell.angle_gamma   90.00
#
_symmetry.space_group_name_H-M   'P 1'
#
loop_
_entity.id
_entity.type
_entity.pdbx_description
1 polymer ?
#
loop_
_entity_poly.entity_id
_entity_poly.type
_entity_poly.pdbx_seq_one_letter_code
_entity_poly.pdbx_strand_id
1 'polypeptide(L)'
;MVVVKYTNKGGVKVFKNVPDKDVFKFFKDTAGVKEMPKARKTTTEVTRNGKKIKEKITIYTVDTGKGKINLRHNSNSLLSNGKSARWTMEVPIGTDSKGKIITRELKFE
;
A
#
# COMPACT_ATOMS: atom_id res chain seq x y z
N MET A 1 3.85 -18.35 -14.90
CA MET A 1 4.43 -18.21 -13.55
C MET A 1 5.00 -16.80 -13.44
N VAL A 2 4.40 -15.90 -12.65
CA VAL A 2 4.90 -14.52 -12.51
C VAL A 2 6.08 -14.53 -11.54
N VAL A 3 7.27 -14.21 -12.02
CA VAL A 3 8.48 -14.11 -11.19
C VAL A 3 8.43 -12.78 -10.44
N VAL A 4 7.98 -12.83 -9.18
CA VAL A 4 7.93 -11.65 -8.32
C VAL A 4 9.33 -11.41 -7.74
N LYS A 5 10.07 -10.43 -8.29
CA LYS A 5 11.35 -9.98 -7.73
C LYS A 5 11.07 -8.99 -6.59
N TYR A 6 11.56 -9.28 -5.38
CA TYR A 6 11.52 -8.34 -4.25
C TYR A 6 12.91 -7.79 -3.92
N THR A 7 13.00 -6.51 -3.62
CA THR A 7 14.22 -5.88 -3.09
C THR A 7 13.96 -5.35 -1.70
N ASN A 8 14.78 -5.77 -0.74
CA ASN A 8 14.68 -5.39 0.66
C ASN A 8 15.78 -4.36 0.95
N LYS A 9 15.55 -3.07 0.62
CA LYS A 9 16.43 -1.98 1.04
C LYS A 9 15.71 -1.17 2.12
N GLY A 10 16.18 -1.27 3.37
CA GLY A 10 15.71 -0.42 4.48
C GLY A 10 14.36 -0.79 5.10
N GLY A 11 13.90 -2.04 4.99
CA GLY A 11 12.75 -2.56 5.76
C GLY A 11 11.39 -2.59 5.06
N VAL A 12 11.25 -1.98 3.88
CA VAL A 12 10.01 -2.03 3.07
C VAL A 12 10.15 -3.00 1.90
N LYS A 13 9.22 -3.95 1.78
CA LYS A 13 9.19 -4.91 0.66
C LYS A 13 8.59 -4.24 -0.58
N VAL A 14 9.36 -4.21 -1.67
CA VAL A 14 8.91 -3.72 -2.99
C VAL A 14 8.81 -4.89 -3.94
N PHE A 15 7.62 -5.10 -4.53
CA PHE A 15 7.33 -6.10 -5.54
C PHE A 15 7.26 -5.45 -6.92
N LYS A 16 8.01 -5.99 -7.90
CA LYS A 16 8.08 -5.41 -9.26
C LYS A 16 7.30 -6.21 -10.29
N ASN A 17 6.79 -5.51 -11.29
CA ASN A 17 6.03 -6.04 -12.42
C ASN A 17 4.76 -6.81 -11.99
N VAL A 18 4.09 -6.32 -10.94
CA VAL A 18 2.86 -6.96 -10.44
C VAL A 18 1.64 -6.29 -11.09
N PRO A 19 0.83 -7.01 -11.88
CA PRO A 19 -0.34 -6.40 -12.50
C PRO A 19 -1.42 -6.08 -11.46
N ASP A 20 -2.22 -5.04 -11.71
CA ASP A 20 -3.25 -4.56 -10.77
C ASP A 20 -4.19 -5.67 -10.30
N LYS A 21 -4.56 -6.61 -11.19
CA LYS A 21 -5.42 -7.74 -10.84
C LYS A 21 -4.82 -8.61 -9.71
N ASP A 22 -3.51 -8.79 -9.70
CA ASP A 22 -2.81 -9.62 -8.73
C ASP A 22 -2.62 -8.85 -7.42
N VAL A 23 -2.39 -7.53 -7.50
CA VAL A 23 -2.40 -6.64 -6.32
C VAL A 23 -3.76 -6.65 -5.64
N PHE A 24 -4.85 -6.51 -6.39
CA PHE A 24 -6.22 -6.52 -5.85
C PHE A 24 -6.59 -7.89 -5.30
N LYS A 25 -6.21 -8.97 -5.97
CA LYS A 25 -6.38 -10.32 -5.45
C LYS A 25 -5.65 -10.49 -4.12
N PHE A 26 -4.36 -10.12 -4.07
CA PHE A 26 -3.55 -10.20 -2.85
C PHE A 26 -4.15 -9.39 -1.70
N PHE A 27 -4.64 -8.18 -1.98
CA PHE A 27 -5.32 -7.35 -0.99
C PHE A 27 -6.59 -8.03 -0.44
N LYS A 28 -7.46 -8.54 -1.31
CA LYS A 28 -8.69 -9.25 -0.91
C LYS A 28 -8.39 -10.49 -0.07
N ASP A 29 -7.45 -11.32 -0.53
CA ASP A 29 -7.05 -12.54 0.16
C ASP A 29 -6.48 -12.21 1.55
N THR A 30 -5.65 -11.17 1.66
CA THR A 30 -5.07 -10.73 2.93
C THR A 30 -6.12 -10.14 3.87
N ALA A 31 -7.09 -9.40 3.33
CA ALA A 31 -8.17 -8.79 4.09
C ALA A 31 -9.33 -9.75 4.41
N GLY A 32 -9.31 -10.97 3.86
CA GLY A 32 -10.35 -11.98 4.09
C GLY A 32 -11.72 -11.62 3.48
N VAL A 33 -11.74 -10.84 2.39
CA VAL A 33 -12.97 -10.38 1.73
C VAL A 33 -13.14 -11.00 0.35
N LYS A 34 -14.39 -11.29 -0.04
CA LYS A 34 -14.71 -11.85 -1.37
C LYS A 34 -14.62 -10.79 -2.48
N GLU A 35 -15.07 -9.58 -2.18
CA GLU A 35 -15.19 -8.47 -3.12
C GLU A 35 -14.29 -7.30 -2.72
N MET A 36 -13.94 -6.45 -3.70
CA MET A 36 -13.21 -5.22 -3.41
C MET A 36 -14.15 -4.24 -2.68
N PRO A 37 -13.69 -3.59 -1.60
CA PRO A 37 -14.47 -2.55 -0.96
C PRO A 37 -14.65 -1.35 -1.90
N LYS A 38 -15.61 -0.49 -1.61
CA LYS A 38 -15.83 0.73 -2.40
C LYS A 38 -14.59 1.61 -2.39
N ALA A 39 -14.19 2.05 -3.58
CA ALA A 39 -13.08 2.97 -3.76
C ALA A 39 -13.41 4.35 -3.14
N ARG A 40 -12.55 4.84 -2.24
CA ARG A 40 -12.59 6.22 -1.76
C ARG A 40 -11.58 7.04 -2.54
N LYS A 41 -12.06 8.06 -3.26
CA LYS A 41 -11.20 9.05 -3.92
C LYS A 41 -10.95 10.21 -2.96
N THR A 42 -9.69 10.63 -2.82
CA THR A 42 -9.31 11.80 -2.03
C THR A 42 -8.15 12.53 -2.69
N THR A 43 -7.86 13.73 -2.23
CA THR A 43 -6.73 14.54 -2.71
C THR A 43 -5.76 14.68 -1.57
N THR A 44 -4.49 14.36 -1.82
CA THR A 44 -3.42 14.53 -0.84
C THR A 44 -2.34 15.47 -1.39
N GLU A 45 -1.68 16.20 -0.50
CA GLU A 45 -0.52 17.02 -0.86
C GLU A 45 0.74 16.17 -0.73
N VAL A 46 1.48 16.03 -1.82
CA VAL A 46 2.78 15.36 -1.83
C VAL A 46 3.85 16.33 -2.29
N THR A 47 5.06 16.19 -1.76
CA THR A 47 6.22 16.96 -2.23
C THR A 47 6.98 16.13 -3.26
N ARG A 48 7.04 16.59 -4.51
CA ARG A 48 7.90 16.01 -5.55
C ARG A 48 8.90 17.07 -6.00
N ASN A 49 10.19 16.72 -5.98
CA ASN A 49 11.29 17.61 -6.39
C ASN A 49 11.22 19.00 -5.72
N GLY A 50 10.93 19.03 -4.41
CA GLY A 50 10.82 20.28 -3.64
C GLY A 50 9.53 21.09 -3.87
N LYS A 51 8.61 20.62 -4.72
CA LYS A 51 7.31 21.29 -4.97
C LYS A 51 6.16 20.49 -4.37
N LYS A 52 5.27 21.19 -3.66
CA LYS A 52 4.00 20.66 -3.18
C LYS A 52 3.02 20.55 -4.34
N ILE A 53 2.50 19.36 -4.57
CA ILE A 53 1.50 19.07 -5.59
C ILE A 53 0.30 18.35 -4.96
N LYS A 54 -0.90 18.65 -5.46
CA LYS A 54 -2.13 17.95 -5.07
C LYS A 54 -2.32 16.75 -5.98
N GLU A 55 -2.30 15.54 -5.43
CA GLU A 55 -2.49 14.29 -6.15
C GLU A 55 -3.82 13.64 -5.75
N LYS A 56 -4.63 13.29 -6.74
CA LYS A 56 -5.84 12.49 -6.52
C LYS A 56 -5.45 11.04 -6.31
N ILE A 57 -5.77 10.49 -5.15
CA ILE A 57 -5.48 9.12 -4.78
C ILE A 57 -6.77 8.33 -4.59
N THR A 58 -6.69 7.03 -4.90
CA THR A 58 -7.75 6.07 -4.63
C THR A 58 -7.32 5.19 -3.47
N ILE A 59 -8.19 5.00 -2.49
CA ILE A 59 -7.95 4.19 -1.30
C ILE A 59 -9.07 3.15 -1.18
N TYR A 60 -8.68 1.92 -0.92
CA TYR A 60 -9.53 0.80 -0.53
C TYR A 60 -9.20 0.47 0.91
N THR A 61 -10.22 0.34 1.77
CA THR A 61 -10.04 0.03 3.18
C THR A 61 -10.97 -1.10 3.58
N VAL A 62 -10.44 -2.08 4.30
CA VAL A 62 -11.21 -3.12 4.98
C VAL A 62 -10.89 -3.06 6.46
N ASP A 63 -11.94 -3.07 7.29
CA ASP A 63 -11.80 -3.25 8.74
C ASP A 63 -11.89 -4.74 9.06
N THR A 64 -10.83 -5.29 9.64
CA THR A 64 -10.68 -6.74 9.89
C THR A 64 -10.88 -7.10 11.36
N GLY A 65 -11.32 -6.16 12.21
CA GLY A 65 -11.41 -6.34 13.66
C GLY A 65 -10.04 -6.36 14.37
N LYS A 66 -8.98 -6.75 13.67
CA LYS A 66 -7.56 -6.65 14.09
C LYS A 66 -6.91 -5.33 13.66
N GLY A 67 -7.70 -4.44 13.07
CA GLY A 67 -7.24 -3.20 12.47
C GLY A 67 -7.68 -3.05 11.01
N LYS A 68 -7.23 -1.95 10.40
CA LYS A 68 -7.57 -1.61 9.03
C LYS A 68 -6.45 -2.04 8.09
N ILE A 69 -6.82 -2.68 7.00
CA ILE A 69 -5.93 -2.92 5.86
C ILE A 69 -6.28 -1.90 4.79
N ASN A 70 -5.29 -1.11 4.38
CA ASN A 70 -5.45 -0.10 3.33
C ASN A 70 -4.67 -0.51 2.08
N LEU A 71 -5.28 -0.33 0.92
CA LEU A 71 -4.60 -0.35 -0.37
C LEU A 71 -4.81 1.01 -1.04
N ARG A 72 -3.74 1.71 -1.37
CA ARG A 72 -3.79 3.05 -1.97
C ARG A 72 -2.96 3.16 -3.25
N HIS A 73 -3.50 3.91 -4.21
CA HIS A 73 -2.81 4.34 -5.43
C HIS A 73 -1.94 5.57 -5.11
N ASN A 74 -0.90 5.36 -4.30
CA ASN A 74 0.27 6.21 -4.03
C ASN A 74 1.06 5.60 -2.87
N SER A 75 2.36 5.88 -2.75
CA SER A 75 3.13 5.58 -1.53
C SER A 75 3.42 6.88 -0.78
N ASN A 76 3.41 6.81 0.56
CA ASN A 76 3.84 7.94 1.40
C ASN A 76 5.35 8.18 1.32
N SER A 77 6.12 7.17 0.87
CA SER A 77 7.56 7.26 0.69
C SER A 77 7.94 6.91 -0.74
N LEU A 78 8.90 7.63 -1.31
CA LEU A 78 9.38 7.35 -2.65
C LEU A 78 10.11 6.00 -2.70
N LEU A 79 10.11 5.37 -3.86
CA LEU A 79 11.03 4.30 -4.20
C LEU A 79 12.44 4.88 -4.35
N SER A 80 13.46 4.02 -4.38
CA SER A 80 14.86 4.45 -4.51
C SER A 80 15.17 5.18 -5.83
N ASN A 81 14.30 5.06 -6.83
CA ASN A 81 14.36 5.77 -8.11
C ASN A 81 13.62 7.12 -8.08
N GLY A 82 13.16 7.59 -6.91
CA GLY A 82 12.43 8.85 -6.75
C GLY A 82 10.97 8.82 -7.19
N LYS A 83 10.44 7.68 -7.65
CA LYS A 83 9.03 7.52 -8.04
C LYS A 83 8.18 7.00 -6.89
N SER A 84 6.89 7.34 -6.86
CA SER A 84 5.94 6.66 -5.98
C SER A 84 5.67 5.24 -6.51
N ALA A 85 5.48 4.28 -5.61
CA ALA A 85 4.95 2.98 -6.00
C ALA A 85 3.52 3.14 -6.54
N ARG A 86 3.16 2.33 -7.55
CA ARG A 86 1.82 2.36 -8.16
C ARG A 86 0.76 2.01 -7.13
N TRP A 87 1.00 0.94 -6.37
CA TRP A 87 0.15 0.57 -5.24
C TRP A 87 0.97 0.42 -3.97
N THR A 88 0.35 0.78 -2.86
CA THR A 88 0.90 0.59 -1.52
C THR A 88 -0.16 -0.02 -0.64
N MET A 89 0.22 -1.08 0.07
CA MET A 89 -0.63 -1.77 1.01
C MET A 89 -0.07 -1.64 2.42
N GLU A 90 -0.91 -1.29 3.38
CA GLU A 90 -0.59 -1.21 4.79
C GLU A 90 -1.26 -2.37 5.51
N VAL A 91 -0.45 -3.28 6.06
CA VAL A 91 -0.93 -4.51 6.71
C VAL A 91 -0.63 -4.42 8.21
N PRO A 92 -1.63 -4.54 9.09
CA PRO A 92 -1.42 -4.72 10.52
C PRO A 92 -0.59 -5.97 10.78
N ILE A 93 0.53 -5.84 11.48
CA ILE A 93 1.41 -6.98 11.84
C ILE A 93 1.41 -7.26 13.34
N GLY A 94 0.74 -6.44 14.13
CA GLY A 94 0.65 -6.61 15.57
C GLY A 94 0.38 -5.28 16.26
N THR A 95 0.67 -5.26 17.55
CA THR A 95 0.44 -4.12 18.43
C THR A 95 1.71 -3.86 19.22
N ASP A 96 2.06 -2.59 19.43
CA ASP A 96 3.18 -2.24 20.31
C ASP A 96 2.78 -2.40 21.79
N SER A 97 3.75 -2.20 22.69
CA SER A 97 3.55 -2.29 24.15
C SER A 97 2.56 -1.27 24.72
N LYS A 98 2.13 -0.29 23.93
CA LYS A 98 1.15 0.74 24.29
C LYS A 98 -0.21 0.50 23.64
N GLY A 99 -0.40 -0.64 22.96
CA GLY A 99 -1.66 -0.97 22.30
C GLY A 99 -1.86 -0.27 20.95
N LYS A 100 -0.83 0.35 20.37
CA LYS A 100 -0.91 0.95 19.03
C LYS A 100 -0.66 -0.08 17.95
N ILE A 101 -1.52 -0.10 16.92
CA ILE A 101 -1.35 -0.99 15.76
C ILE A 101 -0.05 -0.66 15.03
N ILE A 102 0.79 -1.68 14.86
CA ILE A 102 1.99 -1.63 14.02
C ILE A 102 1.60 -2.11 12.63
N THR A 103 1.90 -1.30 11.62
CA THR A 103 1.67 -1.66 10.22
C THR A 103 2.98 -1.88 9.47
N ARG A 104 2.97 -2.82 8.53
CA ARG A 104 4.03 -2.99 7.54
C ARG A 104 3.55 -2.47 6.19
N GLU A 105 4.38 -1.66 5.55
CA GLU A 105 4.15 -1.19 4.18
C GLU A 105 4.66 -2.23 3.18
N LEU A 106 3.84 -2.54 2.18
CA LEU A 106 4.18 -3.33 1.00
C LEU A 106 3.96 -2.45 -0.23
N LYS A 107 4.95 -2.38 -1.11
CA LYS A 107 4.89 -1.55 -2.33
C LYS A 107 4.84 -2.43 -3.57
N PHE A 108 4.02 -2.07 -4.54
CA PHE A 108 3.89 -2.75 -5.83
C PHE A 108 4.18 -1.77 -6.96
N GLU A 109 5.12 -2.12 -7.82
CA GLU A 109 5.56 -1.40 -9.02
C GLU A 109 5.18 -2.16 -10.29
#